data_AF-A0A2V7YYV8-F1
#
_entry.id   AF-A0A2V7YYV8-F1
#
_cell.length_a   1.000
_cell.length_b   1.000
_cell.length_c   1.000
_cell.angle_alpha   90.00
_cell.angle_beta   90.00
_cell.angle_gamma   90.00
#
_symmetry.space_group_name_H-M   'P 1'
#
loop_
_entity.id
_entity.type
_entity.pdbx_description
1 polymer ?
#
loop_
_entity_poly.entity_id
_entity_poly.type
_entity_poly.pdbx_seq_one_letter_code
_entity_poly.pdbx_strand_id
1 'polypeptide(L)'
;MLCRNLLVLFVVSALLVIGCRDRRLPEGDARGGDLAAGRRIFERKCARCHSPRGDGKTVVAGRFPYANLIDGVWRSDGSAEAIEKQIRRGHDPMPSFQGKLTDEEIRQTVVYVLELTGGKRGPRR
;
A
#
# COMPACT_ATOMS: atom_id res chain seq x y z
N MET A 1 -17.22 18.88 -61.30
CA MET A 1 -17.60 19.14 -59.89
C MET A 1 -17.80 17.79 -59.21
N LEU A 2 -16.75 16.99 -58.94
CA LEU A 2 -15.84 17.12 -57.80
C LEU A 2 -16.52 17.70 -56.55
N CYS A 3 -17.43 16.96 -55.89
CA CYS A 3 -17.79 17.27 -54.50
C CYS A 3 -18.55 16.14 -53.78
N ARG A 4 -18.16 14.87 -53.95
CA ARG A 4 -18.84 13.78 -53.21
C ARG A 4 -17.93 12.70 -52.63
N ASN A 5 -16.65 13.03 -52.47
CA ASN A 5 -15.64 12.15 -51.85
C ASN A 5 -14.94 12.77 -50.63
N LEU A 6 -15.40 13.92 -50.12
CA LEU A 6 -14.72 14.62 -49.02
C LEU A 6 -15.25 14.27 -47.61
N LEU A 7 -16.41 13.61 -47.50
CA LEU A 7 -17.02 13.31 -46.20
C LEU A 7 -16.66 11.91 -45.64
N VAL A 8 -15.88 11.10 -46.36
CA VAL A 8 -15.37 9.81 -45.85
C VAL A 8 -14.08 10.00 -45.03
N LEU A 9 -13.41 11.15 -45.18
CA LEU A 9 -12.16 11.46 -44.50
C LEU A 9 -12.32 11.86 -43.02
N PHE A 10 -13.51 12.28 -42.58
CA PHE A 10 -13.73 12.71 -41.19
C PHE A 10 -14.02 11.56 -40.22
N VAL A 11 -14.57 10.43 -40.70
CA VAL A 11 -14.96 9.32 -39.82
C VAL A 11 -13.77 8.44 -39.45
N VAL A 12 -12.75 8.35 -40.32
CA VAL A 12 -11.55 7.52 -40.08
C VAL A 12 -10.64 8.10 -38.99
N SER A 13 -10.69 9.42 -38.75
CA SER A 13 -9.86 10.07 -37.72
C SER A 13 -10.34 9.85 -36.28
N ALA A 14 -11.61 9.47 -36.07
CA ALA A 14 -12.15 9.30 -34.71
C ALA A 14 -11.76 7.95 -34.07
N LEU A 15 -11.34 6.95 -34.86
CA LEU A 15 -10.97 5.62 -34.35
C LEU A 15 -9.50 5.50 -33.93
N LEU A 16 -8.63 6.41 -34.38
CA LEU A 16 -7.18 6.39 -34.06
C LEU A 16 -6.84 7.05 -32.70
N VAL A 17 -7.77 7.77 -32.07
CA VAL A 17 -7.54 8.43 -30.76
C VAL A 17 -7.80 7.48 -29.57
N ILE A 18 -8.24 6.23 -29.82
CA ILE A 18 -8.43 5.19 -28.79
C ILE A 18 -7.12 4.37 -28.60
N GLY A 19 -5.97 4.94 -28.98
CA GLY A 19 -4.67 4.26 -29.01
C GLY A 19 -3.72 4.53 -27.84
N CYS A 20 -4.06 5.40 -26.89
CA CYS A 20 -3.29 5.59 -25.66
C CYS A 20 -4.22 5.51 -24.46
N ARG A 21 -4.78 4.31 -24.23
CA ARG A 21 -5.23 3.96 -22.89
C ARG A 21 -3.96 3.88 -22.06
N ASP A 22 -3.61 5.01 -21.46
CA ASP A 22 -2.65 5.14 -20.37
C ASP A 22 -3.06 4.10 -19.34
N ARG A 23 -2.50 2.90 -19.49
CA ARG A 23 -2.56 1.86 -18.49
C ARG A 23 -1.57 2.34 -17.45
N ARG A 24 -2.00 3.36 -16.70
CA ARG A 24 -1.35 3.87 -15.52
C ARG A 24 -1.07 2.64 -14.66
N LEU A 25 0.17 2.16 -14.73
CA LEU A 25 0.64 1.10 -13.86
C LEU A 25 0.37 1.60 -12.44
N PRO A 26 -0.17 0.74 -11.56
CA PRO A 26 -0.46 1.16 -10.19
C PRO A 26 0.80 1.82 -9.64
N GLU A 27 0.63 3.04 -9.16
CA GLU A 27 1.69 3.95 -8.72
C GLU A 27 2.53 3.22 -7.65
N GLY A 28 3.56 2.52 -8.11
CA GLY A 28 4.61 1.98 -7.27
C GLY A 28 5.35 3.17 -6.72
N ASP A 29 5.28 3.39 -5.41
CA ASP A 29 6.01 4.48 -4.79
C ASP A 29 7.52 4.27 -5.02
N ALA A 30 8.33 5.31 -4.83
CA ALA A 30 9.77 5.27 -5.04
C ALA A 30 10.51 4.23 -4.16
N ARG A 31 9.78 3.48 -3.32
CA ARG A 31 10.26 2.44 -2.41
C ARG A 31 9.91 1.02 -2.90
N GLY A 32 9.34 0.89 -4.10
CA GLY A 32 9.19 -0.38 -4.80
C GLY A 32 7.94 -1.18 -4.43
N GLY A 33 6.83 -0.53 -4.07
CA GLY A 33 5.55 -1.21 -3.83
C GLY A 33 4.33 -0.39 -4.24
N ASP A 34 3.26 -1.07 -4.67
CA ASP A 34 1.95 -0.45 -4.91
C ASP A 34 1.28 -0.08 -3.57
N LEU A 35 1.21 1.23 -3.30
CA LEU A 35 0.61 1.77 -2.08
C LEU A 35 -0.86 1.36 -1.91
N ALA A 36 -1.62 1.30 -3.00
CA ALA A 36 -3.02 0.91 -2.98
C ALA A 36 -3.17 -0.58 -2.66
N ALA A 37 -2.29 -1.43 -3.20
CA ALA A 37 -2.24 -2.85 -2.82
C ALA A 37 -1.88 -3.03 -1.34
N GLY A 38 -0.87 -2.29 -0.87
CA GLY A 38 -0.47 -2.27 0.54
C GLY A 38 -1.60 -1.91 1.48
N ARG A 39 -2.36 -0.85 1.16
CA ARG A 39 -3.57 -0.46 1.90
C ARG A 39 -4.58 -1.60 1.99
N ARG A 40 -4.91 -2.21 0.86
CA ARG A 40 -5.88 -3.32 0.81
C ARG A 40 -5.43 -4.51 1.66
N ILE A 41 -4.13 -4.83 1.67
CA ILE A 41 -3.59 -5.92 2.50
C ILE A 41 -3.69 -5.55 3.98
N PHE A 42 -3.27 -4.34 4.34
CA PHE A 42 -3.32 -3.85 5.71
C PHE A 42 -4.73 -3.86 6.29
N GLU A 43 -5.72 -3.38 5.53
CA GLU A 43 -7.14 -3.40 5.93
C GLU A 43 -7.62 -4.82 6.23
N ARG A 44 -7.24 -5.81 5.40
CA ARG A 44 -7.67 -7.21 5.57
C ARG A 44 -6.93 -7.95 6.68
N LYS A 45 -5.67 -7.62 6.94
CA LYS A 45 -4.76 -8.47 7.74
C LYS A 45 -4.26 -7.81 9.02
N CYS A 46 -4.16 -6.48 9.05
CA CYS A 46 -3.49 -5.73 10.12
C CYS A 46 -4.46 -4.85 10.91
N ALA A 47 -5.45 -4.26 10.24
CA ALA A 47 -6.35 -3.25 10.80
C ALA A 47 -7.21 -3.75 11.97
N ARG A 48 -7.42 -5.06 12.10
CA ARG A 48 -8.13 -5.63 13.26
C ARG A 48 -7.44 -5.31 14.58
N CYS A 49 -6.11 -5.24 14.59
CA CYS A 49 -5.33 -4.93 15.80
C CYS A 49 -4.74 -3.50 15.74
N HIS A 50 -4.32 -3.05 14.56
CA HIS A 50 -3.70 -1.72 14.40
C HIS A 50 -4.67 -0.59 14.08
N SER A 51 -5.97 -0.89 13.96
CA SER A 51 -7.01 -0.01 13.41
C SER A 51 -6.77 0.34 11.93
N PRO A 52 -7.81 0.71 11.16
CA PRO A 52 -7.62 1.19 9.79
C PRO A 52 -6.76 2.46 9.70
N ARG A 53 -6.73 3.27 10.77
CA ARG A 53 -5.93 4.49 10.88
C ARG A 53 -4.48 4.23 11.31
N GLY A 54 -4.17 3.01 11.75
CA GLY A 54 -2.86 2.67 12.28
C GLY A 54 -2.63 3.09 13.73
N ASP A 55 -3.61 3.68 14.42
CA ASP A 55 -3.45 4.21 15.79
C ASP A 55 -3.58 3.15 16.90
N GLY A 56 -3.80 1.88 16.55
CA GLY A 56 -3.93 0.78 17.51
C GLY A 56 -5.22 0.81 18.33
N LYS A 57 -6.09 1.81 18.14
CA LYS A 57 -7.34 1.98 18.88
C LYS A 57 -8.41 1.06 18.31
N THR A 58 -8.44 -0.17 18.78
CA THR A 58 -9.37 -1.21 18.31
C THR A 58 -10.23 -1.73 19.45
N VAL A 59 -11.41 -2.27 19.14
CA VAL A 59 -12.29 -2.89 20.15
C VAL A 59 -11.66 -4.12 20.80
N VAL A 60 -10.66 -4.74 20.15
CA VAL A 60 -9.86 -5.85 20.71
C VAL A 60 -8.68 -5.37 21.56
N ALA A 61 -8.40 -4.06 21.63
CA ALA A 61 -7.30 -3.47 22.40
C ALA A 61 -7.45 -3.63 23.93
N GLY A 62 -8.61 -4.07 24.41
CA GLY A 62 -8.86 -4.32 25.83
C GLY A 62 -7.98 -5.41 26.46
N ARG A 63 -7.27 -6.22 25.65
CA ARG A 63 -6.40 -7.32 26.14
C ARG A 63 -4.90 -7.01 26.08
N PHE A 64 -4.45 -6.16 25.15
CA PHE A 64 -3.05 -5.79 24.94
C PHE A 64 -2.94 -4.40 24.27
N PRO A 65 -1.95 -3.56 24.63
CA PRO A 65 -1.68 -2.33 23.89
C PRO A 65 -1.12 -2.69 22.51
N TYR A 66 -1.91 -2.47 21.46
CA TYR A 66 -1.42 -2.59 20.09
C TYR A 66 -0.59 -1.37 19.70
N ALA A 67 0.42 -1.58 18.86
CA ALA A 67 1.30 -0.49 18.44
C ALA A 67 0.53 0.57 17.67
N ASN A 68 0.73 1.82 18.07
CA ASN A 68 0.36 2.99 17.31
C ASN A 68 1.45 3.20 16.24
N LEU A 69 1.08 3.02 14.98
CA LEU A 69 1.97 3.11 13.84
C LEU A 69 2.13 4.56 13.35
N ILE A 70 1.41 5.53 13.93
CA ILE A 70 1.37 6.92 13.45
C ILE A 70 2.01 7.93 14.41
N ASP A 71 2.36 7.53 15.65
CA ASP A 71 3.04 8.42 16.61
C ASP A 71 4.54 8.56 16.38
N GLY A 72 5.11 7.72 15.50
CA GLY A 72 6.53 7.73 15.19
C GLY A 72 7.38 7.16 16.32
N VAL A 73 6.84 6.33 17.21
CA VAL A 73 7.60 5.61 18.24
C VAL A 73 7.64 4.12 17.88
N TRP A 74 8.84 3.58 17.74
CA TRP A 74 9.05 2.20 17.27
C TRP A 74 9.73 1.35 18.34
N ARG A 75 9.43 0.04 18.35
CA ARG A 75 10.21 -0.93 19.16
C ARG A 75 11.61 -1.15 18.57
N SER A 76 11.74 -0.96 17.26
CA SER A 76 12.98 -0.99 16.49
C SER A 76 13.33 0.43 16.03
N ASP A 77 14.11 0.56 14.96
CA ASP A 77 14.51 1.85 14.36
C ASP A 77 13.47 2.45 13.38
N GLY A 78 12.34 1.76 13.17
CA GLY A 78 11.31 2.18 12.21
C GLY A 78 11.75 2.13 10.74
N SER A 79 12.85 1.42 10.43
CA SER A 79 13.29 1.22 9.05
C SER A 79 12.34 0.28 8.28
N ALA A 80 12.33 0.40 6.95
CA ALA A 80 11.59 -0.50 6.08
C ALA A 80 11.95 -1.97 6.34
N GLU A 81 13.26 -2.25 6.51
CA GLU A 81 13.78 -3.59 6.82
C GLU A 81 13.28 -4.10 8.19
N ALA A 82 13.26 -3.26 9.22
CA ALA A 82 12.76 -3.65 10.52
C ALA A 82 11.24 -3.92 10.51
N ILE A 83 10.47 -3.11 9.76
CA ILE A 83 9.04 -3.32 9.57
C ILE A 83 8.79 -4.62 8.81
N GLU A 84 9.53 -4.86 7.72
CA GLU A 84 9.47 -6.10 6.95
C GLU A 84 9.75 -7.32 7.84
N LYS A 85 10.85 -7.28 8.60
CA LYS A 85 11.23 -8.34 9.53
C LYS A 85 10.12 -8.60 10.56
N GLN A 86 9.50 -7.55 11.10
CA GLN A 86 8.40 -7.66 12.05
C GLN A 86 7.16 -8.29 11.41
N ILE A 87 6.80 -7.93 10.19
CA ILE A 87 5.68 -8.55 9.46
C ILE A 87 5.96 -10.03 9.20
N ARG A 88 7.17 -10.36 8.74
CA ARG A 88 7.57 -11.74 8.47
C ARG A 88 7.53 -12.60 9.73
N ARG A 89 8.20 -12.16 10.80
CA ARG A 89 8.42 -12.99 11.98
C ARG A 89 7.32 -12.89 13.03
N GLY A 90 6.59 -11.78 13.06
CA GLY A 90 5.68 -11.47 14.16
C GLY A 90 6.42 -11.29 15.49
N HIS A 91 5.65 -10.98 16.53
CA HIS A 91 6.07 -10.98 17.93
C HIS A 91 4.79 -10.90 18.75
N ASP A 92 4.59 -11.80 19.71
CA ASP A 92 3.33 -11.92 20.42
C ASP A 92 2.81 -10.56 20.92
N PRO A 93 1.52 -10.25 20.68
CA PRO A 93 0.48 -11.09 20.06
C PRO A 93 0.39 -10.99 18.51
N MET A 94 1.29 -10.25 17.84
CA MET A 94 1.28 -10.10 16.38
C MET A 94 1.74 -11.42 15.73
N PRO A 95 0.89 -12.08 14.92
CA PRO A 95 1.25 -13.33 14.27
C PRO A 95 2.34 -13.13 13.22
N SER A 96 3.11 -14.18 12.96
CA SER A 96 3.96 -14.26 11.77
C SER A 96 3.12 -14.30 10.49
N PHE A 97 3.55 -13.55 9.47
CA PHE A 97 3.01 -13.61 8.10
C PHE A 97 3.95 -14.29 7.10
N GLN A 98 5.10 -14.82 7.54
CA GLN A 98 5.96 -15.65 6.69
C GLN A 98 5.17 -16.84 6.14
N GLY A 99 5.20 -17.02 4.82
CA GLY A 99 4.43 -18.05 4.13
C GLY A 99 2.91 -17.80 4.05
N LYS A 100 2.39 -16.72 4.64
CA LYS A 100 0.98 -16.30 4.55
C LYS A 100 0.77 -15.13 3.60
N LEU A 101 1.81 -14.32 3.41
CA LEU A 101 1.90 -13.28 2.40
C LEU A 101 3.12 -13.58 1.52
N THR A 102 3.00 -13.26 0.24
CA THR A 102 4.13 -13.26 -0.69
C THR A 102 5.13 -12.15 -0.35
N ASP A 103 6.36 -12.25 -0.84
CA ASP A 103 7.37 -11.19 -0.64
C ASP A 103 6.90 -9.84 -1.18
N GLU A 104 6.17 -9.86 -2.29
CA GLU A 104 5.62 -8.64 -2.89
C GLU A 104 4.51 -8.03 -2.02
N GLU A 105 3.57 -8.84 -1.53
CA GLU A 105 2.55 -8.36 -0.59
C GLU A 105 3.16 -7.80 0.70
N ILE A 106 4.25 -8.38 1.17
CA ILE A 106 4.98 -7.86 2.33
C ILE A 106 5.60 -6.51 2.01
N ARG A 107 6.30 -6.35 0.87
CA ARG A 107 6.84 -5.04 0.46
C ARG A 107 5.76 -3.97 0.33
N GLN A 108 4.66 -4.30 -0.32
CA GLN A 108 3.51 -3.40 -0.45
C GLN A 108 2.94 -2.98 0.91
N THR A 109 2.84 -3.93 1.85
CA THR A 109 2.39 -3.65 3.22
C THR A 109 3.38 -2.73 3.95
N VAL A 110 4.69 -2.95 3.81
CA VAL A 110 5.74 -2.10 4.41
C VAL A 110 5.64 -0.67 3.89
N VAL A 111 5.50 -0.50 2.57
CA VAL A 111 5.29 0.80 1.92
C VAL A 111 4.09 1.53 2.54
N TYR A 112 2.96 0.84 2.69
CA TYR A 112 1.77 1.44 3.28
C TYR A 112 1.94 1.81 4.76
N VAL A 113 2.63 0.99 5.55
CA VAL A 113 2.90 1.31 6.97
C VAL A 113 3.81 2.54 7.11
N LEU A 114 4.81 2.68 6.25
CA LEU A 114 5.67 3.87 6.21
C LEU A 114 4.87 5.13 5.85
N GLU A 115 3.92 5.01 4.92
CA GLU A 115 3.01 6.11 4.56
C GLU A 115 2.14 6.54 5.75
N LEU A 116 1.57 5.59 6.51
CA LEU A 116 0.80 5.88 7.73
C LEU A 116 1.61 6.70 8.74
N THR A 117 2.91 6.43 8.82
CA THR A 117 3.83 7.09 9.76
C THR A 117 4.23 8.50 9.29
N GLY A 118 3.85 8.89 8.07
CA GLY A 118 4.37 10.08 7.40
C GLY A 118 5.89 10.02 7.18
N GLY A 119 6.44 8.81 7.04
CA GLY A 119 7.88 8.56 6.89
C GLY A 119 8.73 8.85 8.14
N LYS A 120 8.14 9.10 9.31
CA LYS A 120 8.89 9.38 10.54
C LYS A 120 9.58 8.12 11.04
N ARG A 121 10.91 8.19 11.16
CA ARG A 121 11.73 7.21 11.87
C ARG A 121 11.88 7.67 13.31
N GLY A 122 11.64 6.76 14.25
CA GLY A 122 11.44 7.08 15.64
C GLY A 122 12.55 6.61 16.56
N PRO A 123 12.71 7.21 17.75
CA PRO A 123 13.49 6.61 18.82
C PRO A 123 12.91 5.25 19.22
N ARG A 124 13.79 4.34 19.67
CA ARG A 124 13.43 3.02 20.19
C ARG A 124 12.70 3.18 21.54
N ARG A 125 11.56 2.51 21.71
CA ARG A 125 10.86 2.33 22.99
C ARG A 125 11.30 1.07 23.72
#